data_AF-A0A1G2HE92-F1
#
_entry.id   AF-A0A1G2HE92-F1
#
_cell.length_a   1.000
_cell.length_b   1.000
_cell.length_c   1.000
_cell.angle_alpha   90.00
_cell.angle_beta   90.00
_cell.angle_gamma   90.00
#
_symmetry.space_group_name_H-M   'P 1'
#
loop_
_entity.id
_entity.type
_entity.pdbx_description
1 polymer ?
#
loop_
_entity_poly.entity_id
_entity_poly.type
_entity_poly.pdbx_seq_one_letter_code
_entity_poly.pdbx_strand_id
1 'polypeptide(L)'
;MSRKNRRRRSKPVPVEIIKTRHHFRPRSRGGMDDLPNEAGIDDKALHHPYHTLFGNLRSNEVILLLLFSFETFCPYMEKMESKTKDNRRGFIARMRAWDTMFGECDNWAPLIVQRENMKLAIAKVVKEFVQTKEDRKLVMRALWKGMNENILSSEEFCNYRKTLRARTQ
;
A
#
# COMPACT_ATOMS: atom_id res chain seq x y z
N MET A 1 31.53 58.94 7.81
CA MET A 1 30.21 58.39 8.18
C MET A 1 29.86 57.23 7.24
N SER A 2 29.89 55.98 7.69
CA SER A 2 29.48 54.82 6.87
C SER A 2 28.48 53.97 7.65
N ARG A 3 27.22 53.95 7.19
CA ARG A 3 26.12 53.18 7.79
C ARG A 3 26.19 51.74 7.28
N LYS A 4 26.53 50.80 8.16
CA LYS A 4 26.46 49.35 7.91
C LYS A 4 24.99 48.92 7.72
N ASN A 5 24.62 48.54 6.50
CA ASN A 5 23.35 47.86 6.22
C ASN A 5 23.38 46.42 6.75
N ARG A 6 22.84 46.21 7.95
CA ARG A 6 22.55 44.88 8.52
C ARG A 6 21.38 44.25 7.75
N ARG A 7 21.68 43.40 6.77
CA ARG A 7 20.68 42.48 6.17
C ARG A 7 20.13 41.58 7.28
N ARG A 8 18.88 41.80 7.69
CA ARG A 8 18.13 40.87 8.55
C ARG A 8 17.93 39.58 7.76
N ARG A 9 18.63 38.51 8.13
CA ARG A 9 18.29 37.15 7.68
C ARG A 9 16.93 36.82 8.27
N SER A 10 15.90 36.74 7.42
CA SER A 10 14.62 36.16 7.79
C SER A 10 14.86 34.72 8.25
N LYS A 11 14.47 34.40 9.49
CA LYS A 11 14.47 33.02 9.96
C LYS A 11 13.55 32.20 9.04
N PRO A 12 13.91 30.96 8.69
CA PRO A 12 12.99 30.09 7.96
C PRO A 12 11.73 29.91 8.80
N VAL A 13 10.58 30.20 8.20
CA VAL A 13 9.27 29.88 8.79
C VAL A 13 9.22 28.36 8.89
N PRO A 14 8.89 27.77 10.05
CA PRO A 14 8.67 26.34 10.13
C PRO A 14 7.53 26.03 9.16
N VAL A 15 7.78 25.16 8.18
CA VAL A 15 6.69 24.58 7.39
C VAL A 15 5.87 23.78 8.39
N GLU A 16 4.76 24.34 8.86
CA GLU A 16 3.75 23.55 9.55
C GLU A 16 3.29 22.49 8.56
N ILE A 17 3.75 21.27 8.78
CA ILE A 17 3.25 20.10 8.06
C ILE A 17 1.79 19.97 8.48
N ILE A 18 0.87 20.47 7.64
CA ILE A 18 -0.56 20.26 7.82
C ILE A 18 -0.80 18.75 7.67
N LYS A 19 -0.84 18.07 8.81
CA LYS A 19 -1.23 16.66 8.94
C LYS A 19 -2.70 16.54 8.59
N THR A 20 -3.01 16.20 7.34
CA THR A 20 -4.36 15.81 6.98
C THR A 20 -4.56 14.35 7.38
N ARG A 21 -5.44 14.11 8.35
CA ARG A 21 -5.86 12.76 8.77
C ARG A 21 -6.70 12.15 7.66
N HIS A 22 -6.24 11.06 7.05
CA HIS A 22 -7.01 10.34 6.05
C HIS A 22 -7.32 8.92 6.53
N HIS A 23 -8.56 8.50 6.33
CA HIS A 23 -9.04 7.19 6.75
C HIS A 23 -8.72 6.14 5.67
N PHE A 24 -7.97 5.09 6.03
CA PHE A 24 -7.85 3.89 5.20
C PHE A 24 -9.10 3.00 5.29
N ARG A 25 -9.87 3.08 6.39
CA ARG A 25 -11.14 2.36 6.54
C ARG A 25 -12.32 3.28 6.19
N PRO A 26 -13.27 2.84 5.34
CA PRO A 26 -14.49 3.61 5.11
C PRO A 26 -15.36 3.67 6.38
N ARG A 27 -15.98 4.84 6.62
CA ARG A 27 -16.87 5.11 7.78
C ARG A 27 -18.00 4.10 7.96
N SER A 28 -18.46 3.48 6.87
CA SER A 28 -19.56 2.50 6.86
C SER A 28 -19.29 1.20 7.64
N ARG A 29 -18.07 0.99 8.15
CA ARG A 29 -17.69 -0.26 8.83
C ARG A 29 -16.97 -0.05 10.16
N GLY A 30 -17.39 0.97 10.93
CA GLY A 30 -16.97 1.17 12.31
C GLY A 30 -15.71 2.02 12.52
N GLY A 31 -15.41 2.94 11.59
CA GLY A 31 -14.42 3.98 11.84
C GLY A 31 -15.01 5.06 12.74
N MET A 32 -14.93 4.88 14.06
CA MET A 32 -15.13 5.96 15.02
C MET A 32 -13.93 6.91 14.94
N ASP A 33 -14.15 8.23 14.98
CA ASP A 33 -13.10 9.26 14.95
C ASP A 33 -12.11 9.10 16.15
N ASP A 34 -12.49 8.33 17.16
CA ASP A 34 -11.83 8.18 18.45
C ASP A 34 -10.76 7.06 18.48
N LEU A 35 -10.77 6.16 17.49
CA LEU A 35 -9.79 5.07 17.39
C LEU A 35 -8.84 5.36 16.22
N PRO A 36 -7.51 5.34 16.43
CA PRO A 36 -6.56 5.48 15.34
C PRO A 36 -6.64 4.26 14.41
N ASN A 37 -7.58 4.31 13.46
CA ASN A 37 -7.45 3.73 12.13
C ASN A 37 -6.44 4.52 11.28
N GLU A 38 -5.85 5.54 11.89
CA GLU A 38 -4.62 6.20 11.50
C GLU A 38 -3.52 5.13 11.44
N ALA A 39 -3.21 4.67 10.23
CA ALA A 39 -1.83 4.32 9.99
C ALA A 39 -1.04 5.59 10.34
N GLY A 40 -0.05 5.49 11.21
CA GLY A 40 0.99 6.50 11.39
C GLY A 40 1.85 6.62 10.12
N ILE A 41 1.21 6.72 8.96
CA ILE A 41 1.82 7.09 7.71
C ILE A 41 1.60 8.60 7.68
N ASP A 42 2.58 9.33 8.23
CA ASP A 42 2.71 10.79 8.11
C ASP A 42 2.96 11.21 6.64
N ASP A 43 2.61 10.35 5.68
CA ASP A 43 3.10 10.38 4.32
C ASP A 43 1.93 10.26 3.34
N LYS A 44 1.41 11.43 2.94
CA LYS A 44 0.50 11.58 1.80
C LYS A 44 0.97 10.79 0.57
N ALA A 45 2.28 10.51 0.48
CA ALA A 45 2.91 9.77 -0.60
C ALA A 45 2.33 8.37 -0.84
N LEU A 46 1.94 7.61 0.20
CA LEU A 46 1.44 6.24 0.03
C LEU A 46 -0.08 6.10 0.14
N HIS A 47 -0.75 7.04 0.81
CA HIS A 47 -2.20 7.01 0.94
C HIS A 47 -2.92 7.11 -0.41
N HIS A 48 -2.54 8.07 -1.25
CA HIS A 48 -3.20 8.27 -2.55
C HIS A 48 -2.95 7.11 -3.54
N PRO A 49 -1.70 6.59 -3.69
CA PRO A 49 -1.46 5.38 -4.47
C PRO A 49 -2.23 4.15 -3.95
N TYR A 50 -2.27 3.95 -2.64
CA TYR A 50 -3.02 2.83 -2.06
C TYR A 50 -4.49 2.90 -2.44
N HIS A 51 -5.15 4.05 -2.27
CA HIS A 51 -6.56 4.22 -2.63
C HIS A 51 -6.79 4.14 -4.14
N THR A 52 -5.84 4.59 -4.95
CA THR A 52 -5.91 4.46 -6.42
C THR A 52 -5.91 2.99 -6.85
N LEU A 53 -5.18 2.13 -6.13
CA LEU A 53 -5.09 0.70 -6.43
C LEU A 53 -6.20 -0.13 -5.80
N PHE A 54 -6.45 0.08 -4.51
CA PHE A 54 -7.26 -0.81 -3.68
C PHE A 54 -8.58 -0.18 -3.23
N GLY A 55 -8.79 1.11 -3.49
CA GLY A 55 -9.91 1.86 -2.96
C GLY A 55 -10.00 1.70 -1.44
N ASN A 56 -11.17 1.27 -0.97
CA ASN A 56 -11.49 1.13 0.44
C ASN A 56 -11.30 -0.30 1.00
N LEU A 57 -10.56 -1.16 0.30
CA LEU A 57 -10.29 -2.52 0.77
C LEU A 57 -9.45 -2.50 2.05
N ARG A 58 -9.74 -3.42 2.96
CA ARG A 58 -8.91 -3.69 4.14
C ARG A 58 -7.67 -4.47 3.74
N SER A 59 -6.62 -4.39 4.56
CA SER A 59 -5.36 -5.10 4.32
C SER A 59 -5.55 -6.61 4.10
N ASN A 60 -6.51 -7.27 4.76
CA ASN A 60 -6.78 -8.69 4.50
C ASN A 60 -7.46 -8.95 3.15
N GLU A 61 -8.32 -8.04 2.69
CA GLU A 61 -8.98 -8.12 1.39
C GLU A 61 -7.97 -7.86 0.27
N VAL A 62 -7.06 -6.91 0.47
CA VAL A 62 -5.90 -6.67 -0.41
C VAL A 62 -5.02 -7.90 -0.51
N ILE A 63 -4.71 -8.57 0.62
CA ILE A 63 -3.90 -9.79 0.61
C ILE A 63 -4.59 -10.91 -0.17
N LEU A 64 -5.91 -11.08 -0.03
CA LEU A 64 -6.67 -12.05 -0.82
C LEU A 64 -6.64 -11.70 -2.31
N LEU A 65 -6.81 -10.42 -2.66
CA LEU A 65 -6.74 -9.94 -4.03
C LEU A 65 -5.37 -10.25 -4.66
N LEU A 66 -4.30 -9.98 -3.93
CA LEU A 66 -2.94 -10.28 -4.37
C LEU A 66 -2.70 -11.78 -4.50
N LEU A 67 -3.21 -12.62 -3.60
CA LEU A 67 -3.00 -14.07 -3.67
C LEU A 67 -3.77 -14.73 -4.82
N PHE A 68 -5.03 -14.36 -5.02
CA PHE A 68 -5.96 -15.11 -5.86
C PHE A 68 -6.28 -14.42 -7.19
N SER A 69 -5.93 -13.15 -7.35
CA SER A 69 -6.30 -12.36 -8.52
C SER A 69 -5.15 -11.50 -9.03
N PHE A 70 -3.90 -11.82 -8.68
CA PHE A 70 -2.71 -11.04 -9.06
C PHE A 70 -2.67 -10.73 -10.55
N GLU A 71 -2.87 -11.73 -11.41
CA GLU A 71 -2.75 -11.60 -12.87
C GLU A 71 -3.80 -10.65 -13.47
N THR A 72 -4.95 -10.53 -12.83
CA THR A 72 -6.03 -9.64 -13.27
C THR A 72 -5.99 -8.27 -12.59
N PHE A 73 -5.35 -8.19 -11.41
CA PHE A 73 -5.27 -6.98 -10.61
C PHE A 73 -4.00 -6.17 -10.88
N CYS A 74 -2.88 -6.81 -11.17
CA CYS A 74 -1.62 -6.15 -11.45
C CYS A 74 -1.77 -5.33 -12.75
N PRO A 75 -1.63 -3.99 -12.72
CA PRO A 75 -1.82 -3.17 -13.91
C PRO A 75 -0.85 -3.54 -15.05
N TYR A 76 0.33 -4.07 -14.71
CA TYR A 76 1.33 -4.55 -15.67
C TYR A 76 0.92 -5.83 -16.41
N MET A 77 -0.08 -6.56 -15.89
CA MET A 77 -0.58 -7.82 -16.46
C MET A 77 -1.96 -7.67 -17.09
N GLU A 78 -2.62 -6.54 -16.86
CA GLU A 78 -3.89 -6.22 -17.48
C GLU A 78 -3.73 -6.11 -18.99
N LYS A 79 -4.44 -6.96 -19.72
CA LYS A 79 -4.57 -6.80 -21.17
C LYS A 79 -5.28 -5.47 -21.41
N MET A 80 -4.61 -4.53 -22.08
CA MET A 80 -5.24 -3.28 -22.50
C MET A 80 -6.40 -3.60 -23.46
N GLU A 81 -7.62 -3.66 -22.95
CA GLU A 81 -8.80 -3.61 -23.80
C GLU A 81 -8.96 -2.17 -24.32
N SER A 82 -8.59 -1.97 -25.59
CA SER A 82 -8.89 -0.74 -26.33
C SER A 82 -10.41 -0.47 -26.28
N LYS A 83 -10.97 0.74 -26.06
CA LYS A 83 -10.88 1.94 -26.95
C LYS A 83 -11.55 3.21 -26.32
N THR A 84 -11.29 3.60 -25.07
CA THR A 84 -11.72 4.93 -24.57
C THR A 84 -10.58 5.70 -23.88
N LYS A 85 -10.56 7.03 -24.01
CA LYS A 85 -9.52 7.89 -23.40
C LYS A 85 -9.52 7.79 -21.87
N ASP A 86 -10.68 7.60 -21.26
CA ASP A 86 -10.83 7.50 -19.81
C ASP A 86 -10.27 6.19 -19.26
N ASN A 87 -10.46 5.07 -19.98
CA ASN A 87 -9.83 3.78 -19.61
C ASN A 87 -8.31 3.89 -19.63
N ARG A 88 -7.74 4.62 -20.61
CA ARG A 88 -6.28 4.84 -20.68
C ARG A 88 -5.76 5.71 -19.53
N ARG A 89 -6.49 6.75 -19.13
CA ARG A 89 -6.10 7.61 -17.99
C ARG A 89 -6.16 6.85 -16.66
N GLY A 90 -7.23 6.07 -16.43
CA GLY A 90 -7.37 5.23 -15.25
C GLY A 90 -6.25 4.18 -15.16
N PHE A 91 -5.93 3.53 -16.28
CA PHE A 91 -4.82 2.58 -16.38
C PHE A 91 -3.47 3.22 -16.02
N ILE A 92 -3.12 4.37 -16.61
CA ILE A 92 -1.87 5.07 -16.32
C ILE A 92 -1.78 5.48 -14.84
N ALA A 93 -2.89 5.93 -14.25
CA ALA A 93 -2.94 6.29 -12.84
C ALA A 93 -2.64 5.07 -11.93
N ARG A 94 -3.21 3.90 -12.26
CA ARG A 94 -2.95 2.66 -11.54
C ARG A 94 -1.53 2.15 -11.71
N MET A 95 -0.94 2.23 -12.90
CA MET A 95 0.48 1.92 -13.12
C MET A 95 1.38 2.78 -12.22
N ARG A 96 1.21 4.11 -12.23
CA ARG A 96 1.99 5.02 -11.38
C ARG A 96 1.81 4.75 -9.89
N ALA A 97 0.57 4.43 -9.49
CA ALA A 97 0.27 4.07 -8.12
C ALA A 97 0.97 2.75 -7.72
N TRP A 98 0.98 1.77 -8.63
CA TRP A 98 1.74 0.53 -8.46
C TRP A 98 3.22 0.81 -8.27
N ASP A 99 3.82 1.62 -9.13
CA ASP A 99 5.26 1.93 -9.07
C ASP A 99 5.63 2.62 -7.77
N THR A 100 4.79 3.56 -7.33
CA THR A 100 4.99 4.27 -6.07
C THR A 100 4.91 3.34 -4.86
N MET A 101 4.03 2.34 -4.93
CA MET A 101 3.82 1.39 -3.85
C MET A 101 4.90 0.31 -3.86
N PHE A 102 5.04 -0.43 -4.95
CA PHE A 102 5.75 -1.69 -5.01
C PHE A 102 7.02 -1.64 -5.87
N GLY A 103 7.26 -0.54 -6.58
CA GLY A 103 8.31 -0.42 -7.59
C GLY A 103 7.83 -0.85 -8.98
N GLU A 104 8.66 -0.56 -9.98
CA GLU A 104 8.40 -0.94 -11.37
C GLU A 104 8.36 -2.47 -11.50
N CYS A 105 7.40 -2.96 -12.28
CA CYS A 105 7.26 -4.37 -12.63
C CYS A 105 7.62 -4.55 -14.11
N ASP A 106 8.24 -5.67 -14.47
CA ASP A 106 8.42 -5.98 -15.89
C ASP A 106 7.11 -6.53 -16.45
N ASN A 107 6.55 -5.84 -17.46
CA ASN A 107 5.29 -6.21 -18.14
C ASN A 107 5.33 -7.57 -18.82
N TRP A 108 6.54 -8.09 -19.10
CA TRP A 108 6.74 -9.35 -19.84
C TRP A 108 7.49 -10.39 -19.01
N ALA A 109 7.58 -10.18 -17.70
CA ALA A 109 8.31 -11.06 -16.83
C ALA A 109 7.72 -12.49 -16.86
N PRO A 110 8.54 -13.54 -16.87
CA PRO A 110 8.06 -14.92 -16.73
C PRO A 110 7.24 -15.10 -15.44
N LEU A 111 6.37 -16.11 -15.39
CA LEU A 111 5.48 -16.42 -14.25
C LEU A 111 6.22 -16.45 -12.89
N ILE A 112 7.47 -16.91 -12.88
CA ILE A 112 8.30 -16.94 -11.67
C ILE A 112 8.55 -15.52 -11.11
N VAL A 113 8.84 -14.55 -11.98
CA VAL A 113 9.07 -13.15 -11.60
C VAL A 113 7.76 -12.48 -11.17
N GLN A 114 6.64 -12.85 -11.81
CA GLN A 114 5.31 -12.37 -11.41
C GLN A 114 4.95 -12.84 -9.99
N ARG A 115 5.24 -14.10 -9.65
CA ARG A 115 5.06 -14.62 -8.29
C ARG A 115 5.94 -13.90 -7.27
N GLU A 116 7.17 -13.55 -7.62
CA GLU A 116 8.01 -12.75 -6.74
C GLU A 116 7.45 -11.33 -6.53
N ASN A 117 6.95 -10.68 -7.59
CA ASN A 117 6.30 -9.36 -7.47
C ASN A 117 5.04 -9.41 -6.58
N MET A 118 4.24 -10.47 -6.69
CA MET A 118 3.13 -10.73 -5.78
C MET A 118 3.59 -10.84 -4.32
N LYS A 119 4.64 -11.62 -4.07
CA LYS A 119 5.19 -11.81 -2.70
C LYS A 119 5.76 -10.52 -2.12
N LEU A 120 6.42 -9.71 -2.94
CA LEU A 120 6.93 -8.39 -2.55
C LEU A 120 5.79 -7.43 -2.20
N ALA A 121 4.72 -7.41 -3.00
CA ALA A 121 3.53 -6.61 -2.71
C ALA A 121 2.86 -7.05 -1.39
N ILE A 122 2.70 -8.36 -1.18
CA ILE A 122 2.19 -8.92 0.09
C ILE A 122 3.09 -8.51 1.25
N ALA A 123 4.41 -8.64 1.11
CA ALA A 123 5.37 -8.27 2.15
C ALA A 123 5.24 -6.79 2.54
N LYS A 124 5.11 -5.90 1.55
CA LYS A 124 4.91 -4.47 1.79
C LYS A 124 3.58 -4.20 2.48
N VAL A 125 2.48 -4.81 2.03
CA VAL A 125 1.16 -4.67 2.67
C VAL A 125 1.22 -5.08 4.15
N VAL A 126 1.80 -6.26 4.42
CA VAL A 126 2.00 -6.77 5.78
C VAL A 126 2.88 -5.83 6.62
N LYS A 127 3.96 -5.32 6.05
CA LYS A 127 4.95 -4.49 6.75
C LYS A 127 4.53 -3.04 6.91
N GLU A 128 3.68 -2.46 6.07
CA GLU A 128 3.40 -1.02 6.11
C GLU A 128 1.94 -0.71 6.50
N PHE A 129 1.00 -1.60 6.17
CA PHE A 129 -0.44 -1.31 6.28
C PHE A 129 -1.17 -2.17 7.31
N VAL A 130 -0.51 -3.16 7.92
CA VAL A 130 -1.10 -3.96 9.01
C VAL A 130 -0.62 -3.42 10.36
N GLN A 131 -1.51 -2.68 11.04
CA GLN A 131 -1.19 -1.94 12.25
C GLN A 131 -1.90 -2.48 13.50
N THR A 132 -3.20 -2.81 13.39
CA THR A 132 -4.01 -3.22 14.54
C THR A 132 -3.93 -4.73 14.81
N LYS A 133 -4.25 -5.13 16.04
CA LYS A 133 -4.33 -6.55 16.43
C LYS A 133 -5.41 -7.28 15.63
N GLU A 134 -6.51 -6.61 15.33
CA GLU A 134 -7.63 -7.09 14.52
C GLU A 134 -7.20 -7.32 13.07
N ASP A 135 -6.50 -6.36 12.46
CA ASP A 135 -5.98 -6.51 11.09
C ASP A 135 -4.97 -7.66 11.02
N ARG A 136 -4.09 -7.80 12.01
CA ARG A 136 -3.16 -8.95 12.10
C ARG A 136 -3.91 -10.28 12.09
N LYS A 137 -4.99 -10.42 12.87
CA LYS A 137 -5.80 -11.66 12.89
C LYS A 137 -6.44 -11.94 11.53
N LEU A 138 -6.98 -10.92 10.88
CA LEU A 138 -7.63 -11.07 9.57
C LEU A 138 -6.62 -11.40 8.47
N VAL A 139 -5.48 -10.72 8.45
CA VAL A 139 -4.39 -10.97 7.50
C VAL A 139 -3.78 -12.36 7.71
N MET A 140 -3.60 -12.80 8.95
CA MET A 140 -3.15 -14.18 9.25
C MET A 140 -4.09 -15.23 8.65
N ARG A 141 -5.41 -15.01 8.71
CA ARG A 141 -6.39 -15.92 8.08
C ARG A 141 -6.28 -15.90 6.55
N ALA A 142 -6.08 -14.73 5.95
CA ALA A 142 -5.89 -14.60 4.50
C ALA A 142 -4.61 -15.32 4.03
N LEU A 143 -3.50 -15.14 4.73
CA LEU A 143 -2.23 -15.81 4.44
C LEU A 143 -2.33 -17.32 4.63
N TRP A 144 -3.03 -17.78 5.67
CA TRP A 144 -3.26 -19.22 5.89
C TRP A 144 -4.09 -19.83 4.75
N LYS A 145 -5.09 -19.11 4.24
CA LYS A 145 -5.83 -19.52 3.04
C LYS A 145 -4.89 -19.65 1.84
N GLY A 146 -4.01 -18.67 1.59
CA GLY A 146 -3.02 -18.74 0.51
C GLY A 146 -2.07 -19.95 0.63
N MET A 147 -1.68 -20.32 1.84
CA MET A 147 -0.87 -21.51 2.10
C MET A 147 -1.63 -22.82 1.81
N ASN A 148 -2.88 -22.94 2.28
CA ASN A 148 -3.70 -24.14 2.04
C ASN A 148 -4.01 -24.38 0.55
N GLU A 149 -4.09 -23.30 -0.22
CA GLU A 149 -4.30 -23.35 -1.68
C GLU A 149 -2.97 -23.52 -2.45
N ASN A 150 -1.86 -23.79 -1.76
CA ASN A 150 -0.51 -23.96 -2.31
C ASN A 150 0.01 -22.76 -3.13
N ILE A 151 -0.51 -21.56 -2.86
CA ILE A 151 -0.04 -20.30 -3.48
C ILE A 151 1.20 -19.80 -2.74
N LEU A 152 1.22 -19.96 -1.41
CA LEU A 152 2.37 -19.68 -0.55
C LEU A 152 2.98 -20.99 -0.05
N SER A 153 4.30 -21.04 0.03
CA SER A 153 5.00 -22.11 0.74
C SER A 153 4.81 -21.97 2.26
N SER A 154 5.00 -23.07 2.98
CA SER A 154 5.01 -23.06 4.45
C SER A 154 6.05 -22.09 5.02
N GLU A 155 7.20 -21.95 4.35
CA GLU A 155 8.26 -21.03 4.73
C GLU A 155 7.82 -19.57 4.55
N GLU A 156 7.21 -19.23 3.42
CA GLU A 156 6.69 -17.89 3.14
C GLU A 156 5.63 -17.48 4.16
N PHE A 157 4.67 -18.37 4.44
CA PHE A 157 3.68 -18.15 5.48
C PHE A 157 4.34 -17.90 6.85
N CYS A 158 5.34 -18.70 7.21
CA CYS A 158 6.07 -18.52 8.46
C CYS A 158 6.81 -17.18 8.52
N ASN A 159 7.39 -16.72 7.40
CA ASN A 159 8.06 -15.44 7.32
C ASN A 159 7.09 -14.28 7.53
N TYR A 160 5.95 -14.24 6.83
CA TYR A 160 4.93 -13.22 7.06
C TYR A 160 4.36 -13.24 8.49
N ARG A 161 4.16 -14.44 9.06
CA ARG A 161 3.72 -14.60 10.45
C ARG A 161 4.72 -14.00 11.43
N LYS A 162 6.03 -14.18 11.22
CA LYS A 162 7.08 -13.56 12.03
C LYS A 162 7.01 -12.04 11.93
N THR A 163 6.88 -11.48 10.72
CA THR A 163 6.75 -10.03 10.50
C THR A 163 5.55 -9.45 11.25
N LEU A 164 4.39 -10.11 11.20
CA LEU A 164 3.19 -9.66 11.90
C LEU A 164 3.35 -9.67 13.43
N ARG A 165 4.17 -10.59 13.97
CA ARG A 165 4.43 -10.70 15.42
C ARG A 165 5.47 -9.70 15.91
N ALA A 166 6.44 -9.33 15.09
CA ALA A 166 7.50 -8.39 15.47
C ALA A 166 6.97 -6.97 15.80
N ARG A 167 5.77 -6.62 15.35
CA ARG A 167 5.14 -5.30 15.59
C ARG A 167 4.28 -5.24 16.86
N THR A 168 4.47 -6.16 17.80
CA THR A 168 3.70 -6.24 19.06
C THR A 168 4.48 -5.69 20.26
N GLN A 169 5.67 -5.13 20.02
CA GLN A 169 6.52 -4.42 20.99
C GLN A 169 6.54 -2.94 20.62
#